data_AF-A0A937XHT4-F1
#
_entry.id   AF-A0A937XHT4-F1
#
_cell.length_a   1.000
_cell.length_b   1.000
_cell.length_c   1.000
_cell.angle_alpha   90.00
_cell.angle_beta   90.00
_cell.angle_gamma   90.00
#
_symmetry.space_group_name_H-M   'P 1'
#
loop_
_entity.id
_entity.type
_entity.pdbx_description
1 polymer ?
#
loop_
_entity_poly.entity_id
_entity_poly.type
_entity_poly.pdbx_seq_one_letter_code
_entity_poly.pdbx_strand_id
1 'polypeptide(L)'
;MKETRNPNDEARMKKAARAGADANDPVVERIRRTVARYEAKSRPERTTAILAAKSDLMRERYRAQAVMQGLVDKAVAEVTDAAGIPVMTRLWYKSFGREVSRVWRTIPSACLEIEYDVVRYKWTARGLDPMLLVRVRVAVIELLETCHFPRKYEPLT
;
A
#
# COMPACT_ATOMS: atom_id res chain seq x y z
N MET A 1 19.62 57.17 -39.02
CA MET A 1 20.40 56.32 -38.10
C MET A 1 19.51 55.19 -37.65
N LYS A 2 19.86 53.92 -37.95
CA LYS A 2 19.10 52.75 -37.51
C LYS A 2 19.63 52.35 -36.12
N GLU A 3 18.79 52.46 -35.12
CA GLU A 3 19.08 52.07 -33.74
C GLU A 3 19.20 50.54 -33.68
N THR A 4 20.42 50.03 -33.51
CA THR A 4 20.69 48.59 -33.43
C THR A 4 20.22 48.06 -32.08
N ARG A 5 19.09 47.36 -32.10
CA ARG A 5 18.52 46.64 -30.95
C ARG A 5 19.60 45.72 -30.35
N ASN A 6 19.93 45.93 -29.08
CA ASN A 6 20.99 45.19 -28.39
C ASN A 6 20.63 43.68 -28.30
N PRO A 7 21.44 42.78 -28.88
CA PRO A 7 21.15 41.33 -28.88
C PRO A 7 21.07 40.72 -27.47
N ASN A 8 21.66 41.38 -26.45
CA ASN A 8 21.55 40.95 -25.06
C ASN A 8 20.16 41.16 -24.45
N ASP A 9 19.40 42.16 -24.90
CA ASP A 9 18.04 42.39 -24.43
C ASP A 9 17.07 41.36 -25.02
N GLU A 10 17.32 40.95 -26.27
CA GLU A 10 16.55 39.90 -26.94
C GLU A 10 16.79 38.52 -26.31
N ALA A 11 18.02 38.22 -25.88
CA ALA A 11 18.36 37.02 -25.13
C ALA A 11 17.76 37.00 -23.72
N ARG A 12 17.76 38.15 -23.03
CA ARG A 12 17.09 38.31 -21.71
C ARG A 12 15.58 38.14 -21.81
N MET A 13 14.95 38.73 -22.84
CA MET A 13 13.51 38.56 -23.08
C MET A 13 13.16 37.12 -23.46
N LYS A 14 13.97 36.42 -24.26
CA LYS A 14 13.78 34.99 -24.57
C LYS A 14 13.97 34.09 -23.35
N LYS A 15 14.90 34.40 -22.44
CA LYS A 15 15.10 33.67 -21.17
C LYS A 15 13.95 33.90 -20.18
N ALA A 16 13.45 35.14 -20.08
CA ALA A 16 12.27 35.47 -19.26
C ALA A 16 10.98 34.83 -19.83
N ALA A 17 10.82 34.80 -21.16
CA ALA A 17 9.69 34.14 -21.82
C ALA A 17 9.72 32.60 -21.64
N ARG A 18 10.91 31.97 -21.65
CA ARG A 18 11.06 30.54 -21.31
C ARG A 18 10.74 30.24 -19.85
N ALA A 19 11.12 31.11 -18.91
CA ALA A 19 10.77 30.97 -17.50
C ALA A 19 9.25 31.15 -17.24
N GLY A 20 8.56 31.95 -18.06
CA GLY A 20 7.10 32.10 -18.02
C GLY A 20 6.33 30.94 -18.69
N ALA A 21 6.94 30.24 -19.65
CA ALA A 21 6.32 29.11 -20.36
C ALA A 21 6.27 27.81 -19.53
N ASP A 22 7.13 27.67 -18.51
CA ASP A 22 7.19 26.51 -17.60
C ASP A 22 6.15 26.56 -16.46
N ALA A 23 5.36 27.64 -16.37
CA ALA A 23 4.38 27.83 -15.30
C ALA A 23 3.22 26.82 -15.36
N ASN A 24 3.00 26.19 -16.53
CA ASN A 24 1.94 25.24 -16.83
C ASN A 24 2.44 23.80 -17.08
N ASP A 25 3.71 23.50 -16.74
CA ASP A 25 4.20 22.13 -16.77
C ASP A 25 3.41 21.27 -15.76
N PRO A 26 2.74 20.18 -16.19
CA PRO A 26 2.01 19.28 -15.29
C PRO A 26 2.87 18.73 -14.15
N VAL A 27 4.19 18.62 -14.33
CA VAL A 27 5.15 18.24 -13.29
C VAL A 27 5.29 19.34 -12.24
N VAL A 28 5.45 20.61 -12.66
CA VAL A 28 5.55 21.77 -11.76
C VAL A 28 4.27 21.93 -10.94
N GLU A 29 3.11 21.76 -11.56
CA GLU A 29 1.82 21.82 -10.88
C GLU A 29 1.63 20.68 -9.86
N ARG A 30 2.07 19.45 -10.20
CA ARG A 30 2.07 18.31 -9.26
C ARG A 30 2.98 18.56 -8.05
N ILE A 31 4.14 19.18 -8.27
CA ILE A 31 5.08 19.55 -7.20
C ILE A 31 4.44 20.61 -6.30
N ARG A 32 3.87 21.70 -6.86
CA ARG A 32 3.16 22.74 -6.09
C ARG A 32 2.05 22.17 -5.21
N ARG A 33 1.20 21.28 -5.76
CA ARG A 33 0.16 20.59 -4.98
C ARG A 33 0.72 19.69 -3.87
N THR A 34 1.90 19.12 -4.08
CA THR A 34 2.55 18.28 -3.06
C THR A 34 3.11 19.14 -1.95
N VAL A 35 3.81 20.23 -2.27
CA VAL A 35 4.31 21.21 -1.30
C VAL A 35 3.16 21.80 -0.48
N ALA A 36 2.10 22.27 -1.12
CA ALA A 36 0.93 22.83 -0.42
C ALA A 36 0.26 21.81 0.53
N ARG A 37 0.21 20.51 0.14
CA ARG A 37 -0.29 19.44 1.02
C ARG A 37 0.64 19.18 2.21
N TYR A 38 1.95 19.30 2.04
CA TYR A 38 2.92 19.18 3.13
C TYR A 38 2.85 20.39 4.08
N GLU A 39 2.78 21.61 3.54
CA GLU A 39 2.63 22.84 4.33
C GLU A 39 1.32 22.86 5.14
N ALA A 40 0.25 22.29 4.60
CA ALA A 40 -1.00 22.13 5.33
C ALA A 40 -0.89 21.15 6.51
N LYS A 41 0.02 20.17 6.44
CA LYS A 41 0.28 19.16 7.51
C LYS A 41 1.26 19.68 8.57
N SER A 42 2.11 20.65 8.24
CA SER A 42 3.08 21.24 9.17
C SER A 42 2.46 22.26 10.13
N ARG A 43 1.14 22.47 10.11
CA ARG A 43 0.40 23.19 11.16
C ARG A 43 0.06 22.24 12.31
N PRO A 44 0.81 22.24 13.43
CA PRO A 44 0.71 21.22 14.46
C PRO A 44 -0.68 21.16 15.10
N GLU A 45 -1.31 22.30 15.37
CA GLU A 45 -2.64 22.41 15.98
C GLU A 45 -3.74 21.75 15.13
N ARG A 46 -3.67 21.90 13.80
CA ARG A 46 -4.62 21.27 12.88
C ARG A 46 -4.42 19.76 12.86
N THR A 47 -3.17 19.30 12.86
CA THR A 47 -2.84 17.89 12.84
C THR A 47 -3.23 17.20 14.15
N THR A 48 -3.00 17.82 15.31
CA THR A 48 -3.43 17.28 16.61
C THR A 48 -4.95 17.21 16.71
N ALA A 49 -5.69 18.23 16.26
CA ALA A 49 -7.15 18.22 16.23
C ALA A 49 -7.70 17.07 15.35
N ILE A 50 -7.12 16.85 14.16
CA ILE A 50 -7.52 15.75 13.27
C ILE A 50 -7.20 14.38 13.89
N LEU A 51 -6.03 14.24 14.51
CA LEU A 51 -5.62 12.99 15.15
C LEU A 51 -6.47 12.68 16.37
N ALA A 52 -6.79 13.68 17.20
CA ALA A 52 -7.69 13.54 18.34
C ALA A 52 -9.10 13.15 17.88
N ALA A 53 -9.64 13.81 16.84
CA ALA A 53 -10.96 13.48 16.31
C ALA A 53 -11.06 12.05 15.73
N LYS A 54 -9.92 11.45 15.32
CA LYS A 54 -9.88 10.11 14.72
C LYS A 54 -9.27 9.04 15.64
N SER A 55 -8.80 9.41 16.83
CA SER A 55 -7.98 8.51 17.66
C SER A 55 -8.70 7.22 18.02
N ASP A 56 -9.98 7.34 18.37
CA ASP A 56 -10.76 6.20 18.84
C ASP A 56 -11.08 5.25 17.68
N LEU A 57 -11.51 5.79 16.54
CA LEU A 57 -11.71 5.01 15.31
C LEU A 57 -10.41 4.33 14.85
N MET A 58 -9.27 5.00 14.96
CA MET A 58 -7.97 4.40 14.64
C MET A 58 -7.62 3.24 15.59
N ARG A 59 -7.84 3.42 16.90
CA ARG A 59 -7.60 2.37 17.92
C ARG A 59 -8.50 1.16 17.69
N GLU A 60 -9.78 1.38 17.42
CA GLU A 60 -10.74 0.31 17.14
C GLU A 60 -10.32 -0.49 15.89
N ARG A 61 -10.05 0.20 14.78
CA ARG A 61 -9.57 -0.44 13.54
C ARG A 61 -8.27 -1.19 13.74
N TYR A 62 -7.34 -0.63 14.52
CA TYR A 62 -6.07 -1.28 14.84
C TYR A 62 -6.27 -2.55 15.66
N ARG A 63 -7.13 -2.52 16.70
CA ARG A 63 -7.44 -3.70 17.52
C ARG A 63 -8.06 -4.81 16.68
N ALA A 64 -9.07 -4.48 15.87
CA ALA A 64 -9.71 -5.46 14.98
C ALA A 64 -8.70 -6.08 14.00
N GLN A 65 -7.82 -5.26 13.42
CA GLN A 65 -6.76 -5.74 12.53
C GLN A 65 -5.75 -6.62 13.28
N ALA A 66 -5.34 -6.24 14.49
CA ALA A 66 -4.33 -6.95 15.26
C ALA A 66 -4.79 -8.37 15.64
N VAL A 67 -6.07 -8.53 16.01
CA VAL A 67 -6.67 -9.84 16.31
C VAL A 67 -6.61 -10.75 15.07
N MET A 68 -7.12 -10.27 13.94
CA MET A 68 -7.07 -11.02 12.68
C MET A 68 -5.62 -11.38 12.31
N GLN A 69 -4.70 -10.42 12.40
CA GLN A 69 -3.30 -10.64 12.05
C GLN A 69 -2.66 -11.71 12.94
N GLY A 70 -2.95 -11.69 14.24
CA GLY A 70 -2.46 -12.68 15.20
C GLY A 70 -2.95 -14.08 14.87
N LEU A 71 -4.23 -14.23 14.50
CA LEU A 71 -4.79 -15.52 14.08
C LEU A 71 -4.17 -16.01 12.78
N VAL A 72 -4.03 -15.14 11.77
CA VAL A 72 -3.36 -15.48 10.50
C VAL A 72 -1.92 -15.93 10.75
N ASP A 73 -1.16 -15.18 11.56
CA ASP A 73 0.23 -15.53 11.87
C ASP A 73 0.34 -16.86 12.62
N LYS A 74 -0.64 -17.19 13.46
CA LYS A 74 -0.72 -18.48 14.18
C LYS A 74 -1.02 -19.63 13.22
N ALA A 75 -2.02 -19.50 12.35
CA ALA A 75 -2.33 -20.53 11.36
C ALA A 75 -1.16 -20.80 10.40
N VAL A 76 -0.48 -19.74 9.96
CA VAL A 76 0.75 -19.89 9.16
C VAL A 76 1.83 -20.63 9.96
N ALA A 77 2.01 -20.28 11.24
CA ALA A 77 2.99 -20.94 12.09
C ALA A 77 2.72 -22.44 12.19
N GLU A 78 1.48 -22.84 12.47
CA GLU A 78 1.06 -24.25 12.56
C GLU A 78 1.37 -25.03 11.27
N VAL A 79 1.06 -24.47 10.10
CA VAL A 79 1.38 -25.10 8.81
C VAL A 79 2.90 -25.23 8.61
N THR A 80 3.67 -24.20 8.95
CA THR A 80 5.14 -24.23 8.81
C THR A 80 5.84 -25.13 9.84
N ASP A 81 5.29 -25.22 11.06
CA ASP A 81 5.76 -26.12 12.12
C ASP A 81 5.58 -27.58 11.69
N ALA A 82 4.40 -27.91 11.15
CA ALA A 82 4.11 -29.25 10.62
C ALA A 82 5.00 -29.63 9.42
N ALA A 83 5.53 -28.64 8.69
CA ALA A 83 6.47 -28.85 7.58
C ALA A 83 7.95 -28.82 8.01
N GLY A 84 8.25 -28.67 9.31
CA GLY A 84 9.63 -28.65 9.83
C GLY A 84 10.43 -27.41 9.40
N ILE A 85 9.75 -26.31 9.04
CA ILE A 85 10.42 -25.10 8.58
C ILE A 85 11.09 -24.36 9.75
N PRO A 86 12.38 -24.01 9.64
CA PRO A 86 13.08 -23.24 10.65
C PRO A 86 12.39 -21.91 10.98
N VAL A 87 12.48 -21.50 12.24
CA VAL A 87 11.84 -20.25 12.72
C VAL A 87 12.29 -19.02 11.93
N MET A 88 13.56 -18.98 11.50
CA MET A 88 14.11 -17.85 10.73
C MET A 88 13.44 -17.68 9.35
N THR A 89 13.05 -18.77 8.69
CA THR A 89 12.40 -18.71 7.37
C THR A 89 10.89 -18.53 7.48
N ARG A 90 10.30 -18.80 8.65
CA ARG A 90 8.86 -18.61 8.92
C ARG A 90 8.37 -17.19 8.71
N LEU A 91 9.23 -16.19 8.92
CA LEU A 91 8.87 -14.78 8.71
C LEU A 91 8.38 -14.52 7.27
N TRP A 92 8.97 -15.19 6.29
CA TRP A 92 8.59 -15.04 4.88
C TRP A 92 7.21 -15.67 4.62
N TYR A 93 6.95 -16.84 5.17
CA TYR A 93 5.62 -17.47 5.10
C TYR A 93 4.55 -16.66 5.82
N LYS A 94 4.86 -16.04 6.97
CA LYS A 94 3.94 -15.10 7.63
C LYS A 94 3.63 -13.91 6.74
N SER A 95 4.65 -13.33 6.11
CA SER A 95 4.46 -12.22 5.16
C SER A 95 3.57 -12.61 3.98
N PHE A 96 3.73 -13.81 3.44
CA PHE A 96 2.84 -14.38 2.44
C PHE A 96 1.40 -14.55 2.95
N GLY A 97 1.19 -15.17 4.12
CA GLY A 97 -0.15 -15.37 4.69
C GLY A 97 -0.91 -14.05 4.94
N ARG A 98 -0.20 -13.02 5.38
CA ARG A 98 -0.75 -11.66 5.54
C ARG A 98 -1.15 -11.01 4.21
N GLU A 99 -0.43 -11.33 3.14
CA GLU A 99 -0.78 -10.87 1.81
C GLU A 99 -1.99 -11.63 1.24
N VAL A 100 -2.07 -12.93 1.49
CA VAL A 100 -3.26 -13.74 1.16
C VAL A 100 -4.49 -13.17 1.86
N SER A 101 -4.41 -12.88 3.16
CA SER A 101 -5.54 -12.30 3.90
C SER A 101 -5.92 -10.92 3.40
N ARG A 102 -4.94 -10.09 3.02
CA ARG A 102 -5.19 -8.80 2.36
C ARG A 102 -5.96 -8.99 1.05
N VAL A 103 -5.47 -9.85 0.15
CA VAL A 103 -6.09 -10.14 -1.15
C VAL A 103 -7.52 -10.66 -0.96
N TRP A 104 -7.72 -11.64 -0.07
CA TRP A 104 -9.03 -12.18 0.27
C TRP A 104 -10.02 -11.07 0.65
N ARG A 105 -9.59 -10.10 1.47
CA ARG A 105 -10.45 -8.99 1.92
C ARG A 105 -10.70 -7.91 0.87
N THR A 106 -9.76 -7.70 -0.06
CA THR A 106 -9.76 -6.53 -0.94
C THR A 106 -10.05 -6.82 -2.40
N ILE A 107 -10.15 -8.08 -2.81
CA ILE A 107 -10.39 -8.45 -4.20
C ILE A 107 -11.76 -9.14 -4.30
N PRO A 108 -12.59 -8.79 -5.29
CA PRO A 108 -13.83 -9.51 -5.57
C PRO A 108 -13.58 -11.00 -5.86
N SER A 109 -14.49 -11.88 -5.42
CA SER A 109 -14.36 -13.33 -5.59
C SER A 109 -14.07 -13.78 -7.03
N ALA A 110 -14.63 -13.07 -8.02
CA ALA A 110 -14.47 -13.42 -9.44
C ALA A 110 -13.01 -13.39 -9.94
N CYS A 111 -12.16 -12.54 -9.35
CA CYS A 111 -10.74 -12.42 -9.75
C CYS A 111 -9.78 -13.01 -8.72
N LEU A 112 -10.31 -13.66 -7.69
CA LEU A 112 -9.53 -13.97 -6.48
C LEU A 112 -8.45 -15.03 -6.74
N GLU A 113 -8.78 -16.07 -7.52
CA GLU A 113 -7.81 -17.13 -7.85
C GLU A 113 -6.62 -16.60 -8.68
N ILE A 114 -6.88 -15.69 -9.63
CA ILE A 114 -5.83 -15.07 -10.44
C ILE A 114 -4.88 -14.29 -9.53
N GLU A 115 -5.41 -13.52 -8.58
CA GLU A 115 -4.60 -12.77 -7.62
C GLU A 115 -3.80 -13.70 -6.69
N TYR A 116 -4.38 -14.84 -6.27
CA TYR A 116 -3.63 -15.84 -5.52
C TYR A 116 -2.48 -16.45 -6.31
N ASP A 117 -2.66 -16.69 -7.60
CA ASP A 117 -1.59 -17.17 -8.47
C ASP A 117 -0.47 -16.15 -8.63
N VAL A 118 -0.80 -14.87 -8.78
CA VAL A 118 0.19 -13.79 -8.83
C VAL A 118 0.97 -13.71 -7.52
N VAL A 119 0.28 -13.74 -6.37
CA VAL A 119 0.95 -13.71 -5.07
C VAL A 119 1.82 -14.96 -4.90
N ARG A 120 1.33 -16.15 -5.22
CA ARG A 120 2.11 -17.40 -5.15
C ARG A 120 3.36 -17.33 -6.01
N TYR A 121 3.23 -16.97 -7.29
CA TYR A 121 4.35 -16.82 -8.21
C TYR A 121 5.41 -15.88 -7.65
N LYS A 122 4.98 -14.72 -7.13
CA LYS A 122 5.86 -13.70 -6.54
C LYS A 122 6.68 -14.24 -5.35
N TRP A 123 6.12 -15.13 -4.53
CA TRP A 123 6.80 -15.68 -3.36
C TRP A 123 7.62 -16.93 -3.69
N THR A 124 7.18 -17.74 -4.65
CA THR A 124 8.00 -18.82 -5.24
C THR A 124 9.26 -18.26 -5.90
N ALA A 125 9.16 -17.14 -6.63
CA ALA A 125 10.32 -16.46 -7.21
C ALA A 125 11.32 -15.93 -6.16
N ARG A 126 10.90 -15.80 -4.89
CA ARG A 126 11.79 -15.48 -3.75
C ARG A 126 12.39 -16.72 -3.06
N GLY A 127 12.16 -17.91 -3.61
CA GLY A 127 12.72 -19.17 -3.11
C GLY A 127 11.87 -19.89 -2.05
N LEU A 128 10.59 -19.52 -1.88
CA LEU A 128 9.68 -20.27 -1.00
C LEU A 128 9.12 -21.51 -1.73
N ASP A 129 8.87 -22.58 -0.98
CA ASP A 129 8.32 -23.82 -1.51
C ASP A 129 6.88 -23.58 -2.03
N PRO A 130 6.62 -23.76 -3.35
CA PRO A 130 5.30 -23.54 -3.92
C PRO A 130 4.21 -24.44 -3.30
N MET A 131 4.55 -25.65 -2.86
CA MET A 131 3.56 -26.56 -2.25
C MET A 131 3.17 -26.10 -0.86
N LEU A 132 4.16 -25.67 -0.06
CA LEU A 132 3.87 -25.09 1.25
C LEU A 132 3.09 -23.77 1.15
N LEU A 133 3.35 -22.93 0.13
CA LEU A 133 2.56 -21.73 -0.13
C LEU A 133 1.07 -22.04 -0.38
N VAL A 134 0.77 -23.12 -1.12
CA VAL A 134 -0.63 -23.55 -1.34
C VAL A 134 -1.28 -23.97 -0.02
N ARG A 135 -0.58 -24.75 0.81
CA ARG A 135 -1.08 -25.16 2.13
C ARG A 135 -1.34 -23.98 3.06
N VAL A 136 -0.42 -23.01 3.08
CA VAL A 136 -0.60 -21.78 3.87
C VAL A 136 -1.79 -20.98 3.37
N ARG A 137 -1.99 -20.86 2.04
CA ARG A 137 -3.16 -20.18 1.48
C ARG A 137 -4.46 -20.79 1.97
N VAL A 138 -4.59 -22.13 1.86
CA VAL A 138 -5.79 -22.86 2.28
C VAL A 138 -6.08 -22.63 3.75
N ALA A 139 -5.09 -22.85 4.64
CA ALA A 139 -5.27 -22.66 6.08
C ALA A 139 -5.66 -21.23 6.46
N VAL A 140 -5.10 -20.22 5.78
CA VAL A 140 -5.46 -18.81 6.03
C VAL A 140 -6.88 -18.52 5.57
N ILE A 141 -7.32 -19.02 4.41
CA ILE A 141 -8.69 -18.79 3.92
C ILE A 141 -9.72 -19.49 4.80
N GLU A 142 -9.50 -20.77 5.12
CA GLU A 142 -10.37 -21.54 6.02
C GLU A 142 -10.54 -20.84 7.37
N LEU A 143 -9.45 -20.34 7.95
CA LEU A 143 -9.49 -19.53 9.17
C LEU A 143 -10.36 -18.27 9.01
N LEU A 144 -10.15 -17.52 7.92
CA LEU A 144 -10.86 -16.25 7.69
C LEU A 144 -12.37 -16.46 7.53
N GLU A 145 -12.76 -17.52 6.83
CA GLU A 145 -14.14 -17.93 6.62
C GLU A 145 -14.77 -18.44 7.93
N THR A 146 -14.07 -19.29 8.67
CA THR A 146 -14.54 -19.83 9.96
C THR A 146 -14.74 -18.75 11.02
N CYS A 147 -13.86 -17.74 11.03
CA CYS A 147 -13.97 -16.61 11.95
C CYS A 147 -14.89 -15.50 11.43
N HIS A 148 -15.55 -15.68 10.27
CA HIS A 148 -16.46 -14.72 9.66
C HIS A 148 -15.90 -13.30 9.55
N PHE A 149 -14.63 -13.17 9.16
CA PHE A 149 -14.03 -11.84 9.00
C PHE A 149 -14.64 -11.08 7.82
N PRO A 150 -14.93 -9.78 7.94
CA PRO A 150 -15.59 -9.04 6.88
C PRO A 150 -14.68 -8.79 5.67
N ARG A 151 -15.22 -9.02 4.47
CA ARG A 151 -14.61 -8.61 3.19
C ARG A 151 -15.07 -7.20 2.83
N LYS A 152 -14.23 -6.42 2.16
CA LYS A 152 -14.57 -5.03 1.80
C LYS A 152 -15.66 -4.91 0.72
N TYR A 153 -15.82 -5.96 -0.09
CA TYR A 153 -16.68 -5.93 -1.28
C TYR A 153 -17.88 -6.88 -1.17
N GLU A 154 -18.08 -7.52 -0.02
CA GLU A 154 -19.33 -8.23 0.24
C GLU A 154 -20.36 -7.24 0.80
N PRO A 155 -21.59 -7.22 0.25
CA PRO A 155 -22.65 -6.42 0.84
C PRO A 155 -22.91 -6.91 2.27
N LEU A 156 -23.02 -5.99 3.21
CA LEU A 156 -23.47 -6.28 4.57
C LEU A 156 -24.90 -6.84 4.47
N THR A 157 -25.05 -8.15 4.62
CA THR A 157 -26.34 -8.84 4.76
C THR A 157 -26.84 -8.74 6.19
#